data_AF-A0A9P7JNZ2-F1
#
_entry.id   AF-A0A9P7JNZ2-F1
#
_cell.length_a   1.000
_cell.length_b   1.000
_cell.length_c   1.000
_cell.angle_alpha   90.00
_cell.angle_beta   90.00
_cell.angle_gamma   90.00
#
_symmetry.space_group_name_H-M   'P 1'
#
loop_
_entity.id
_entity.type
_entity.pdbx_description
1 polymer ?
#
loop_
_entity_poly.entity_id
_entity_poly.type
_entity_poly.pdbx_seq_one_letter_code
_entity_poly.pdbx_strand_id
1 'polypeptide(L)' 'LTYTLDLPEHTNVYPTFHVSELKRQVPNNAELFPSRELRHPGPVVTTTGTEEW' A
#
# COMPACT_ATOMS: atom_id res chain seq x y z
N LEU A 1 8.38 -23.18 -6.04
CA LEU A 1 8.26 -22.05 -6.99
C LEU A 1 8.58 -20.77 -6.22
N THR A 2 9.57 -20.01 -6.65
CA THR A 2 10.03 -18.80 -5.96
C THR A 2 9.87 -17.58 -6.86
N TYR A 3 9.64 -16.42 -6.26
CA TYR A 3 9.58 -15.14 -6.94
C TYR A 3 10.52 -14.17 -6.26
N THR A 4 11.20 -13.34 -7.06
CA THR A 4 11.97 -12.20 -6.59
C THR A 4 11.15 -10.94 -6.86
N LEU A 5 10.83 -10.20 -5.80
CA LEU A 5 10.07 -8.95 -5.89
C LEU A 5 11.01 -7.78 -6.17
N ASP A 6 10.55 -6.84 -6.99
CA ASP A 6 11.18 -5.53 -7.13
C ASP A 6 10.73 -4.66 -5.96
N LEU A 7 11.61 -4.46 -4.98
CA LEU A 7 11.32 -3.73 -3.74
C LEU A 7 12.15 -2.44 -3.70
N PRO A 8 11.64 -1.37 -3.06
CA PRO A 8 12.42 -0.14 -2.87
C PRO A 8 13.75 -0.41 -2.17
N GLU A 9 14.81 0.34 -2.53
CA GLU A 9 16.17 0.13 -2.01
C GLU A 9 16.28 0.23 -0.48
N HIS A 10 15.40 1.00 0.16
CA HIS A 10 15.37 1.16 1.62
C HIS A 10 14.66 0.01 2.35
N THR A 11 14.18 -1.01 1.62
CA THR A 11 13.49 -2.15 2.22
C THR A 11 14.52 -3.09 2.85
N ASN A 12 14.47 -3.22 4.18
CA ASN A 12 15.36 -4.11 4.92
C ASN A 12 14.84 -5.56 4.95
N VAL A 13 14.65 -6.16 3.76
CA VAL A 13 14.21 -7.56 3.63
C VAL A 13 14.84 -8.21 2.39
N TYR A 14 15.07 -9.53 2.44
CA TYR A 14 15.50 -10.26 1.26
C TYR A 14 14.33 -10.40 0.26
N PRO A 15 14.49 -10.04 -1.02
CA PRO A 15 13.36 -9.87 -1.94
C PRO A 15 12.83 -11.17 -2.55
N THR A 16 13.45 -12.32 -2.28
CA THR A 16 13.03 -13.60 -2.88
C THR A 16 12.25 -14.43 -1.86
N PHE A 17 11.06 -14.86 -2.25
CA PHE A 17 10.12 -15.57 -1.40
C PHE A 17 9.61 -16.85 -2.07
N HIS A 18 9.20 -17.83 -1.26
CA HIS A 18 8.46 -18.96 -1.77
C HIS A 18 7.01 -18.56 -2.08
N VAL A 19 6.41 -19.14 -3.13
CA VAL A 19 5.04 -18.81 -3.56
C VAL A 19 4.00 -18.97 -2.44
N SER A 20 4.22 -19.86 -1.47
CA SER A 20 3.32 -20.05 -0.32
C SER A 20 3.32 -18.88 0.66
N GLU A 21 4.35 -18.04 0.62
CA GLU A 21 4.48 -16.83 1.45
C GLU A 21 3.89 -15.60 0.77
N LEU A 22 3.54 -15.72 -0.51
CA LEU A 22 3.03 -14.63 -1.33
C LEU A 22 1.54 -14.79 -1.57
N LYS A 23 0.85 -13.65 -1.67
CA LYS A 23 -0.53 -13.58 -2.15
C LYS A 23 -0.60 -12.55 -3.26
N ARG A 24 -1.32 -12.89 -4.34
CA ARG A 24 -1.56 -11.94 -5.43
C ARG A 24 -2.29 -10.71 -4.89
N GLN A 25 -1.73 -9.54 -5.15
CA GLN A 25 -2.40 -8.27 -4.91
C GLN A 25 -3.58 -8.15 -5.89
N VAL A 26 -4.76 -7.85 -5.36
CA VAL A 26 -5.97 -7.58 -6.14
C VAL A 26 -6.45 -6.21 -5.71
N PRO A 27 -6.54 -5.23 -6.62
CA PRO A 27 -7.04 -3.90 -6.29
C PRO A 27 -8.44 -3.96 -5.68
N ASN A 28 -8.72 -3.09 -4.71
CA ASN A 28 -10.06 -2.96 -4.17
C ASN A 28 -11.00 -2.40 -5.24
N ASN A 29 -12.19 -2.98 -5.37
CA ASN A 29 -13.28 -2.35 -6.11
C ASN A 29 -14.10 -1.52 -5.12
N ALA A 30 -14.00 -0.20 -5.20
CA ALA A 30 -14.65 0.74 -4.30
C ALA A 30 -16.19 0.70 -4.39
N GLU A 31 -16.75 0.42 -5.57
CA GLU A 31 -18.20 0.33 -5.78
C GLU A 31 -18.80 -0.86 -5.03
N LEU A 32 -18.05 -1.97 -4.97
CA LEU A 32 -18.49 -3.21 -4.31
C LEU A 32 -18.08 -3.28 -2.85
N PHE A 33 -16.95 -2.67 -2.48
CA PHE A 33 -16.37 -2.75 -1.14
C PHE A 33 -15.84 -1.39 -0.66
N PRO A 34 -16.71 -0.38 -0.47
CA PRO A 34 -16.29 0.96 -0.05
C PRO A 34 -15.61 0.95 1.33
N SER A 35 -15.97 0.01 2.21
CA SER A 35 -15.37 -0.12 3.54
C SER A 35 -13.93 -0.65 3.54
N ARG A 36 -13.42 -1.12 2.39
CA ARG A 36 -12.05 -1.61 2.23
C ARG A 36 -11.10 -0.55 1.68
N GLU A 37 -11.60 0.62 1.35
CA GLU A 37 -10.74 1.76 1.06
C GLU A 37 -10.04 2.21 2.33
N LEU A 38 -8.76 2.55 2.18
CA LEU A 38 -8.04 3.23 3.23
C LEU A 38 -8.69 4.60 3.42
N ARG A 39 -8.91 4.99 4.69
CA ARG A 39 -9.31 6.36 4.99
C ARG A 39 -8.21 7.28 4.48
N HIS A 40 -8.58 8.16 3.57
CA HIS A 40 -7.73 9.29 3.20
C HIS A 40 -7.41 10.07 4.47
N PRO A 41 -6.14 10.41 4.73
CA PRO A 41 -5.81 11.29 5.84
C PRO A 41 -6.60 12.58 5.68
N GLY A 42 -7.19 13.06 6.77
CA GLY A 42 -7.83 14.37 6.77
C GLY A 42 -6.80 15.48 6.49
N PRO A 43 -7.26 16.68 6.08
CA PRO A 43 -6.39 17.80 5.82
C PRO A 43 -5.46 18.08 7.00
N VAL A 44 -4.17 18.28 6.72
CA VAL A 44 -3.19 18.66 7.74
C VAL A 44 -3.37 20.15 8.00
N VAL A 45 -3.86 20.50 9.19
CA VAL A 45 -3.95 21.90 9.61
C VAL A 45 -2.57 22.36 10.07
N THR A 46 -1.78 22.93 9.17
CA THR A 46 -0.57 23.69 9.52
C THR A 46 -0.94 25.12 9.92
N THR A 47 -0.10 25.77 10.74
CA THR A 47 -0.33 27.11 11.31
C THR A 47 -0.54 28.22 10.26
N THR A 48 -0.27 27.92 8.99
CA THR A 48 -0.37 28.81 7.83
C THR A 48 -1.57 28.53 6.91
N GLY A 49 -2.43 27.56 7.24
CA GLY A 49 -3.60 27.19 6.44
C GLY A 49 -3.64 25.71 6.08
N THR A 50 -4.83 25.18 5.82
CA THR A 50 -5.05 23.79 5.37
C THR A 50 -4.43 23.55 4.00
N GLU A 51 -3.38 22.74 3.93
CA GLU A 51 -2.94 22.13 2.67
C GLU A 51 -3.67 20.80 2.47
N GLU A 52 -4.41 20.72 1.38
CA GLU A 52 -4.98 19.47 0.86
C GLU A 52 -3.98 18.95 -0.20
N TRP A 53 -3.57 17.68 -0.09
CA TRP A 53 -2.69 17.02 -1.05
C TRP A 53 -3.43 16.63 -2.33
#